data_AF-A0A2X3CWU0-F1
#
_entry.id   AF-A0A2X3CWU0-F1
#
_cell.length_a   1.000
_cell.length_b   1.000
_cell.length_c   1.000
_cell.angle_alpha   90.00
_cell.angle_beta   90.00
_cell.angle_gamma   90.00
#
_symmetry.space_group_name_H-M   'P 1'
#
loop_
_entity.id
_entity.type
_entity.pdbx_description
1 polymer ?
#
loop_
_entity_poly.entity_id
_entity_poly.type
_entity_poly.pdbx_seq_one_letter_code
_entity_poly.pdbx_strand_id
1 'polypeptide(L)'
;MFASKDKRIAFVTGHPEYDANTLASEYFRDVEAGLNPEIPHNYFPQNDPQNKPRATWRSHGNLLFANWLNYYVYQITPYDLRHMNPTLE
;
A
#
# COMPACT_ATOMS: atom_id res chain seq x y z
N MET A 1 1.58 0.47 -9.33
CA MET A 1 0.11 0.31 -9.41
C MET A 1 -0.23 -0.02 -10.84
N PHE A 2 -1.05 -1.03 -11.05
CA PHE A 2 -1.60 -1.36 -12.37
C PHE A 2 -3.10 -1.08 -12.33
N ALA A 3 -3.67 -0.58 -13.41
CA ALA A 3 -5.10 -0.36 -13.49
C ALA A 3 -5.62 -0.72 -14.87
N SER A 4 -6.83 -1.25 -14.90
CA SER A 4 -7.67 -1.34 -16.10
C SER A 4 -7.82 0.02 -16.78
N LYS A 5 -8.01 0.04 -18.11
CA LYS A 5 -8.15 1.29 -18.88
C LYS A 5 -9.33 2.15 -18.38
N ASP A 6 -10.42 1.50 -17.98
CA ASP A 6 -11.63 2.14 -17.44
C ASP A 6 -11.51 2.49 -15.95
N LYS A 7 -10.36 2.19 -15.32
CA LYS A 7 -10.03 2.50 -13.92
C LYS A 7 -10.91 1.79 -12.88
N ARG A 8 -11.74 0.82 -13.26
CA ARG A 8 -12.59 0.08 -12.31
C ARG A 8 -11.84 -0.94 -11.49
N ILE A 9 -10.80 -1.50 -12.08
CA ILE A 9 -9.92 -2.47 -11.42
C ILE A 9 -8.54 -1.83 -11.27
N ALA A 10 -8.04 -1.83 -10.04
CA ALA A 10 -6.71 -1.36 -9.67
C ALA A 10 -6.00 -2.38 -8.79
N PHE A 11 -4.70 -2.56 -9.02
CA PHE A 11 -3.84 -3.50 -8.31
C PHE A 11 -2.63 -2.79 -7.70
N VAL A 12 -2.36 -3.11 -6.44
CA VAL A 12 -1.21 -2.65 -5.67
C VAL A 12 -0.57 -3.89 -5.06
N THR A 13 0.69 -4.15 -5.41
CA THR A 13 1.41 -5.38 -5.02
C THR A 13 2.26 -5.22 -3.76
N GLY A 14 2.38 -4.00 -3.25
CA GLY A 14 3.07 -3.71 -2.00
C GLY A 14 2.10 -3.17 -0.95
N HIS A 15 2.66 -2.72 0.17
CA HIS A 15 1.89 -2.27 1.33
C HIS A 15 2.12 -0.79 1.67
N PRO A 16 1.69 0.16 0.81
CA PRO A 16 1.85 1.58 1.07
C PRO A 16 1.05 2.10 2.29
N GLU A 17 0.11 1.30 2.78
CA GLU A 17 -0.71 1.53 3.97
C GLU A 17 0.00 1.20 5.29
N TYR A 18 1.11 0.45 5.25
CA TYR A 18 1.78 0.02 6.48
C TYR A 18 2.28 1.18 7.32
N ASP A 19 2.12 1.00 8.63
CA ASP A 19 2.72 1.88 9.62
C ASP A 19 4.24 1.73 9.64
N ALA A 20 4.91 2.73 10.22
CA ALA A 20 6.37 2.75 10.31
C ALA A 20 6.98 1.53 11.01
N ASN A 21 6.21 0.83 11.85
CA ASN A 21 6.68 -0.30 12.65
C ASN A 21 6.21 -1.66 12.12
N THR A 22 5.35 -1.74 11.10
CA THR A 22 4.72 -3.02 10.70
C THR A 22 5.76 -4.08 10.30
N LEU A 23 6.70 -3.73 9.41
CA LEU A 23 7.78 -4.65 9.01
C LEU A 23 8.75 -4.97 10.16
N ALA A 24 8.88 -4.08 11.15
CA ALA A 24 9.69 -4.34 12.35
C ALA A 24 9.02 -5.41 13.20
N SER A 25 7.71 -5.28 13.42
CA SER A 25 6.94 -6.26 14.16
C SER A 25 6.96 -7.64 13.48
N GLU A 26 6.88 -7.69 12.15
CA GLU A 26 7.05 -8.94 11.40
C GLU A 26 8.44 -9.54 11.58
N TYR A 27 9.49 -8.73 11.40
CA TYR A 27 10.88 -9.17 11.58
C TYR A 27 11.11 -9.73 13.00
N PHE A 28 10.72 -9.00 14.04
CA PHE A 28 10.92 -9.45 15.42
C PHE A 28 10.07 -10.66 15.78
N ARG A 29 8.82 -10.74 15.31
CA ARG A 29 7.98 -11.94 15.47
C ARG A 29 8.67 -13.18 14.90
N ASP A 30 9.25 -13.06 13.71
CA ASP A 30 9.90 -14.20 13.04
C ASP A 30 11.22 -14.60 13.73
N VAL A 31 12.00 -13.61 14.21
CA VAL A 31 13.18 -13.87 15.05
C VAL A 31 12.81 -14.56 16.36
N GLU A 32 11.75 -14.10 17.04
CA GLU A 32 11.25 -14.69 18.29
C GLU A 32 10.74 -16.13 18.09
N ALA A 33 10.22 -16.44 16.89
CA ALA A 33 9.84 -17.79 16.50
C ALA A 33 11.05 -18.71 16.20
N GLY A 34 12.28 -18.21 16.32
CA GLY A 34 13.51 -18.95 16.02
C GLY A 34 13.79 -19.08 14.52
N LEU A 35 13.11 -18.29 13.68
CA LEU A 35 13.43 -18.19 12.26
C LEU A 35 14.64 -17.26 12.07
N ASN A 36 15.27 -17.34 10.89
CA ASN A 36 16.37 -16.46 10.50
C ASN A 36 15.92 -15.55 9.34
N PRO A 37 14.96 -14.62 9.55
CA PRO A 37 14.53 -13.72 8.50
C PRO A 37 15.66 -12.76 8.12
N GLU A 38 15.70 -12.36 6.86
CA GLU A 38 16.58 -11.27 6.43
C GLU A 38 16.06 -9.93 6.97
N ILE A 39 16.97 -9.00 7.26
CA ILE A 39 16.61 -7.65 7.68
C ILE A 39 15.86 -6.96 6.53
N PRO A 40 14.67 -6.35 6.77
CA PRO A 40 13.93 -5.65 5.73
C PRO A 40 14.78 -4.57 5.07
N HIS A 41 14.88 -4.63 3.74
CA HIS A 41 15.73 -3.72 2.96
C HIS A 41 15.29 -2.26 3.08
N ASN A 42 16.26 -1.35 3.26
CA ASN A 42 16.07 0.10 3.32
C ASN A 42 15.04 0.57 4.36
N TYR A 43 14.85 -0.20 5.43
CA TYR A 43 13.82 0.05 6.44
C TYR A 43 14.40 0.58 7.75
N PHE A 44 15.34 -0.16 8.36
CA PHE A 44 16.03 0.28 9.56
C PHE A 44 17.22 1.20 9.20
N PRO A 45 17.40 2.33 9.91
CA PRO A 45 18.60 3.16 9.75
C PRO A 45 19.88 2.33 9.93
N GLN A 46 20.81 2.46 8.98
CA GLN A 46 22.10 1.74 8.97
C GLN A 46 21.98 0.20 8.97
N ASN A 47 20.82 -0.34 8.58
CA ASN A 47 20.50 -1.78 8.63
C ASN A 47 20.60 -2.38 10.03
N ASP A 48 20.39 -1.58 11.07
CA ASP A 48 20.41 -2.04 12.46
C ASP A 48 18.98 -2.10 13.04
N PRO A 49 18.46 -3.30 13.38
CA PRO A 49 17.13 -3.48 13.95
C PRO A 49 16.88 -2.76 15.29
N GLN A 50 17.94 -2.34 16.01
CA GLN A 50 17.79 -1.55 17.24
C GLN A 50 17.38 -0.10 16.95
N ASN A 51 17.60 0.38 15.73
CA ASN A 51 17.24 1.73 15.33
C ASN A 51 15.75 1.83 14.98
N LYS A 52 15.11 2.92 15.38
CA LYS A 52 13.69 3.15 15.07
C LYS A 52 13.48 3.35 13.55
N PRO A 53 12.62 2.56 12.90
CA PRO A 53 12.32 2.71 11.48
C PRO A 53 11.54 4.00 11.19
N ARG A 54 11.63 4.48 9.94
CA ARG A 54 10.94 5.68 9.46
C ARG A 54 10.06 5.31 8.26
N ALA A 55 8.80 5.72 8.28
CA ALA A 55 7.88 5.51 7.16
C ALA A 55 8.15 6.50 6.01
N THR A 56 9.18 6.21 5.22
CA THR A 56 9.58 7.02 4.04
C THR A 56 8.57 6.93 2.90
N TRP A 57 7.76 5.86 2.85
CA TRP A 57 6.71 5.64 1.84
C TRP A 57 5.40 6.39 2.11
N ARG A 58 5.20 6.93 3.32
CA ARG A 58 3.91 7.49 3.77
C ARG A 58 3.32 8.54 2.82
N SER A 59 4.16 9.42 2.27
CA SER A 59 3.70 10.45 1.35
C SER A 59 3.03 9.87 0.10
N HIS A 60 3.61 8.81 -0.46
CA HIS A 60 3.08 8.14 -1.64
C HIS A 60 1.86 7.28 -1.30
N GLY A 61 1.81 6.69 -0.10
CA GLY A 61 0.60 6.02 0.40
C GLY A 61 -0.59 6.98 0.48
N ASN A 62 -0.40 8.15 1.10
CA ASN A 62 -1.45 9.17 1.15
C ASN A 62 -1.91 9.61 -0.24
N LEU A 63 -0.98 9.87 -1.17
CA LEU A 63 -1.33 10.26 -2.53
C LEU A 63 -2.07 9.15 -3.28
N LEU A 64 -1.69 7.89 -3.09
CA LEU A 64 -2.36 6.75 -3.72
C LEU A 64 -3.84 6.71 -3.33
N PHE A 65 -4.15 6.73 -2.03
CA PHE A 65 -5.54 6.66 -1.57
C PHE A 65 -6.33 7.93 -1.92
N ALA A 66 -5.74 9.12 -1.80
CA ALA A 66 -6.39 10.36 -2.20
C ALA A 66 -6.72 10.39 -3.69
N ASN A 67 -5.79 9.96 -4.55
CA ASN A 67 -6.01 9.92 -6.00
C ASN A 67 -7.03 8.84 -6.38
N TRP A 68 -6.98 7.69 -5.73
CA TRP A 68 -7.95 6.62 -5.96
C TRP A 68 -9.37 7.08 -5.61
N LEU A 69 -9.59 7.63 -4.41
CA LEU A 69 -10.91 8.13 -4.02
C LEU A 69 -11.42 9.23 -4.96
N ASN A 70 -10.57 10.20 -5.30
CA ASN A 70 -11.01 11.36 -6.08
C ASN A 70 -11.20 11.04 -7.58
N TYR A 71 -10.24 10.35 -8.20
CA TYR A 71 -10.18 10.21 -9.66
C TYR A 71 -10.60 8.82 -10.17
N TYR A 72 -10.66 7.81 -9.30
CA TYR A 72 -11.08 6.44 -9.65
C TYR A 72 -12.42 6.07 -9.03
N VAL A 73 -12.82 6.67 -7.90
CA VAL A 73 -14.13 6.41 -7.30
C VAL A 73 -15.09 7.54 -7.60
N TYR A 74 -14.80 8.74 -7.12
CA TYR A 74 -15.77 9.85 -7.12
C TYR A 74 -16.08 10.40 -8.51
N GLN A 75 -15.08 10.79 -9.30
CA GLN A 75 -15.32 11.50 -10.56
C GLN A 75 -15.87 10.62 -11.69
N ILE A 76 -15.58 9.32 -11.67
CA ILE A 76 -15.97 8.40 -12.75
C ILE A 76 -17.27 7.65 -12.46
N THR A 77 -17.72 7.64 -11.19
CA THR A 77 -18.98 7.00 -10.82
C THR A 77 -20.11 8.02 -10.95
N PRO A 78 -21.09 7.80 -11.85
CA PRO A 78 -22.23 8.69 -11.93
C PRO A 78 -23.02 8.64 -10.62
N TYR A 79 -23.56 9.78 -10.20
CA TYR A 79 -24.38 9.88 -8.99
C TYR A 79 -25.58 8.91 -9.03
N ASP A 80 -26.22 8.79 -10.20
CA ASP A 80 -27.23 7.78 -10.47
C ASP A 80 -26.60 6.59 -11.19
N LEU A 81 -26.51 5.47 -10.48
CA LEU A 81 -25.89 4.24 -10.96
C LEU A 81 -26.55 3.64 -12.19
N ARG A 82 -27.80 4.02 -12.51
CA ARG A 82 -28.47 3.60 -13.76
C ARG A 82 -27.77 4.13 -15.00
N HIS A 83 -26.98 5.20 -14.89
CA HIS A 83 -26.15 5.74 -15.97
C HIS A 83 -24.75 5.12 -16.03
N MET A 84 -24.42 4.15 -15.17
CA MET A 84 -23.17 3.40 -15.34
C MET A 84 -23.28 2.51 -16.57
N ASN A 85 -22.36 2.70 -17.52
CA ASN A 85 -22.12 1.67 -18.53
C ASN A 85 -21.61 0.41 -17.83
N PRO A 86 -22.28 -0.75 -17.94
CA PRO A 86 -21.71 -1.98 -17.44
C PRO A 86 -20.44 -2.27 -18.24
N THR A 87 -19.33 -2.54 -17.55
CA THR A 87 -18.16 -3.12 -18.20
C THR A 87 -18.51 -4.57 -18.49
N LEU A 88 -19.14 -4.80 -19.63
CA LEU A 88 -19.37 -6.14 -20.17
C LEU A 88 -18.06 -6.58 -20.84
N GLU A 89 -17.19 -7.21 -20.04
CA GLU A 89 -16.34 -8.32 -20.48
C GLU A 89 -16.68 -9.55 -19.65
#